data_AF-A0A952BJE9-F1
#
_entry.id   AF-A0A952BJE9-F1
#
_cell.length_a   1.000
_cell.length_b   1.000
_cell.length_c   1.000
_cell.angle_alpha   90.00
_cell.angle_beta   90.00
_cell.angle_gamma   90.00
#
_symmetry.space_group_name_H-M   'P 1'
#
loop_
_entity.id
_entity.type
_entity.pdbx_description
1 polymer ?
#
loop_
_entity_poly.entity_id
_entity_poly.type
_entity_poly.pdbx_seq_one_letter_code
_entity_poly.pdbx_strand_id
1 'polypeptide(L)'
;MLNCPSNLEYSATFSAKRLEKAYDIFGANTVKRIIGFALFLLGANREDIAGYLKVPFGTFLSFLTRVEKYGLPAFEDRRKTPVIQHPKTEMPVSMSLSVGDKSVSIHLASGHYSVNTPPDNSLQAKVVLLTFLNSGLVSTKEISDILGISERHTRELNYRLHDKDAYALIDKRRGQLKDYRFTPEIKSELVQQFAVNTISGQKTSSRIIAEQIEKRCNLHLSDRSIRFHMQKLGLYRIVKSLPQLLSTLKKTTLNNSEQKE
;
A
#
# COMPACT_ATOMS: atom_id res chain seq x y z
N MET A 1 -11.31 -42.11 21.15
CA MET A 1 -12.48 -43.01 21.10
C MET A 1 -13.69 -42.23 21.59
N LEU A 2 -14.71 -42.04 20.75
CA LEU A 2 -15.99 -41.48 21.19
C LEU A 2 -16.71 -42.58 21.96
N ASN A 3 -16.56 -42.59 23.28
CA ASN A 3 -17.36 -43.43 24.16
C ASN A 3 -18.77 -42.84 24.17
N CYS A 4 -19.67 -43.35 23.33
CA CYS A 4 -21.10 -43.14 23.57
C CYS A 4 -21.38 -43.61 25.00
N PRO A 5 -21.95 -42.75 25.87
CA PRO A 5 -22.22 -43.15 27.24
C PRO A 5 -23.12 -44.37 27.22
N SER A 6 -22.65 -45.47 27.81
CA SER A 6 -23.36 -46.76 27.87
C SER A 6 -24.71 -46.68 28.61
N ASN A 7 -24.99 -45.55 29.25
CA ASN A 7 -26.18 -45.26 30.06
C ASN A 7 -27.10 -44.22 29.41
N LEU A 8 -27.12 -44.09 28.09
CA LEU A 8 -28.13 -43.28 27.42
C LEU A 8 -29.45 -44.05 27.35
N GLU A 9 -30.45 -43.59 28.10
CA GLU A 9 -31.81 -44.08 27.98
C GLU A 9 -32.51 -43.41 26.79
N TYR A 10 -32.95 -44.22 25.84
CA TYR A 10 -33.65 -43.75 24.65
C TYR A 10 -35.15 -44.02 24.78
N SER A 11 -35.94 -42.96 24.82
CA SER A 11 -37.40 -43.07 24.68
C SER A 11 -37.79 -43.21 23.21
N ALA A 12 -38.43 -44.33 22.87
CA ALA A 12 -38.96 -44.57 21.53
C ALA A 12 -39.96 -43.49 21.09
N THR A 13 -40.79 -42.99 22.02
CA THR A 13 -41.82 -41.99 21.73
C THR A 13 -41.22 -40.62 21.42
N PHE A 14 -40.23 -40.17 22.20
CA PHE A 14 -39.52 -38.92 21.92
C PHE A 14 -38.60 -39.03 20.70
N SER A 15 -37.98 -40.19 20.49
CA SER A 15 -37.16 -40.44 19.30
C SER A 15 -37.99 -40.30 18.02
N ALA A 16 -39.15 -40.95 17.94
CA ALA A 16 -40.04 -40.87 16.79
C ALA A 16 -40.48 -39.42 16.51
N LYS A 17 -40.97 -38.69 17.51
CA LYS A 17 -41.37 -37.28 17.36
C LYS A 17 -40.23 -36.37 16.89
N ARG A 18 -39.01 -36.59 17.39
CA ARG A 18 -37.83 -35.81 16.98
C ARG A 18 -37.41 -36.14 15.54
N LEU A 19 -37.50 -37.41 15.14
CA LEU A 19 -37.22 -37.86 13.78
C LEU A 19 -38.22 -37.30 12.78
N GLU A 20 -39.52 -37.32 13.09
CA GLU A 20 -40.55 -36.69 12.25
C GLU A 20 -40.25 -35.21 12.03
N LYS A 21 -40.01 -34.47 13.12
CA LYS A 21 -39.64 -33.05 13.03
C LYS A 21 -38.37 -32.83 12.21
N ALA A 22 -37.37 -33.71 12.34
CA ALA A 22 -36.15 -33.62 11.55
C ALA A 22 -36.39 -33.94 10.07
N TYR A 23 -37.27 -34.89 9.76
CA TYR A 23 -37.68 -35.19 8.38
C TYR A 23 -38.39 -34.02 7.72
N ASP A 24 -39.22 -33.28 8.46
CA ASP A 24 -39.88 -32.07 7.95
C ASP A 24 -38.89 -30.95 7.65
N ILE A 25 -37.88 -30.75 8.51
CA ILE A 25 -36.89 -29.67 8.37
C ILE A 25 -35.84 -29.97 7.29
N PHE A 26 -35.23 -31.16 7.33
CA PHE A 26 -34.05 -31.49 6.52
C PHE A 26 -34.36 -32.43 5.34
N GLY A 27 -35.54 -33.04 5.32
CA GLY A 27 -35.92 -34.07 4.37
C GLY A 27 -35.45 -35.47 4.79
N ALA A 28 -36.29 -36.47 4.51
CA ALA A 28 -36.05 -37.87 4.90
C ALA A 28 -34.69 -38.43 4.45
N ASN A 29 -34.26 -38.11 3.23
CA ASN A 29 -33.00 -38.60 2.68
C ASN A 29 -31.77 -38.02 3.42
N THR A 30 -31.79 -36.73 3.74
CA THR A 30 -30.70 -36.05 4.46
C THR A 30 -30.57 -36.61 5.87
N VAL A 31 -31.69 -36.76 6.58
CA VAL A 31 -31.69 -37.31 7.94
C VAL A 31 -31.20 -38.77 7.95
N LYS A 32 -31.62 -39.59 6.99
CA LYS A 32 -31.09 -40.97 6.85
C LYS A 32 -29.58 -40.97 6.62
N ARG A 33 -29.04 -40.07 5.80
CA ARG A 33 -27.58 -39.92 5.60
C ARG A 33 -26.86 -39.53 6.88
N ILE A 34 -27.40 -38.58 7.64
CA ILE A 34 -26.85 -38.13 8.93
C ILE A 34 -26.78 -39.31 9.91
N ILE A 35 -27.89 -40.01 10.11
CA ILE A 35 -27.96 -41.16 11.03
C ILE A 35 -27.02 -42.28 10.55
N GLY A 36 -27.03 -42.60 9.27
CA GLY A 36 -26.20 -43.67 8.72
C GLY A 36 -24.71 -43.38 8.84
N PHE A 37 -24.30 -42.13 8.60
CA PHE A 37 -22.91 -41.74 8.79
C PHE A 37 -22.51 -41.75 10.28
N ALA A 38 -23.38 -41.28 11.18
CA ALA A 38 -23.12 -41.34 12.61
C ALA A 38 -22.93 -42.79 13.09
N LEU A 39 -23.82 -43.71 12.70
CA LEU A 39 -23.69 -45.13 13.03
C LEU A 39 -22.41 -45.75 12.45
N PHE A 40 -22.03 -45.38 11.22
CA PHE A 40 -20.78 -45.81 10.60
C PHE A 40 -19.55 -45.33 11.40
N LEU A 41 -19.53 -44.07 11.85
CA LEU A 41 -18.47 -43.52 12.70
C LEU A 41 -18.40 -44.20 14.08
N LEU A 42 -19.55 -44.65 14.59
CA LEU A 42 -19.64 -45.44 15.82
C LEU A 42 -19.26 -46.92 15.63
N GLY A 43 -18.87 -47.31 14.41
CA GLY A 43 -18.36 -48.65 14.11
C GLY A 43 -19.42 -49.69 13.78
N ALA A 44 -20.69 -49.30 13.56
CA ALA A 44 -21.71 -50.23 13.14
C ALA A 44 -21.43 -50.78 11.72
N ASN A 45 -21.82 -52.04 11.50
CA ASN A 45 -21.64 -52.70 10.22
C ASN A 45 -22.46 -52.01 9.10
N ARG A 46 -21.88 -51.92 7.90
CA ARG A 46 -22.43 -51.11 6.80
C ARG A 46 -23.73 -51.71 6.23
N GLU A 47 -23.83 -53.03 6.17
CA GLU A 47 -25.01 -53.76 5.72
C GLU A 47 -26.17 -53.57 6.71
N ASP A 48 -25.89 -53.68 8.01
CA ASP A 48 -26.89 -53.48 9.07
C ASP A 48 -27.45 -52.06 9.09
N ILE A 49 -26.59 -51.05 8.89
CA ILE A 49 -27.01 -49.65 8.77
C ILE A 49 -27.95 -49.47 7.56
N ALA A 50 -27.59 -50.03 6.41
CA ALA A 50 -28.40 -49.92 5.20
C ALA A 50 -29.78 -50.58 5.38
N GLY A 51 -29.82 -51.74 6.03
CA GLY A 51 -31.04 -52.44 6.41
C GLY A 51 -31.90 -51.61 7.37
N TYR A 52 -31.31 -51.09 8.45
CA TYR A 52 -31.99 -50.26 9.44
C TYR A 52 -32.63 -49.01 8.83
N LEU A 53 -31.91 -48.32 7.94
CA LEU A 53 -32.39 -47.09 7.29
C LEU A 53 -33.31 -47.34 6.10
N LYS A 54 -33.51 -48.60 5.71
CA LYS A 54 -34.25 -49.02 4.50
C LYS A 54 -33.72 -48.30 3.25
N VAL A 55 -32.40 -48.31 3.07
CA VAL A 55 -31.72 -47.76 1.88
C VAL A 55 -30.96 -48.87 1.15
N PRO A 56 -30.90 -48.86 -0.19
CA PRO A 56 -30.11 -49.85 -0.90
C PRO A 56 -28.63 -49.78 -0.49
N PHE A 57 -28.01 -50.92 -0.24
CA PHE A 57 -26.62 -51.00 0.23
C PHE A 57 -25.64 -50.25 -0.69
N GLY A 58 -25.75 -50.43 -2.01
CA GLY A 58 -24.92 -49.70 -2.97
C GLY A 58 -25.11 -48.17 -2.93
N THR A 59 -26.30 -47.69 -2.60
CA THR A 59 -26.56 -46.25 -2.40
C THR A 59 -25.87 -45.73 -1.14
N PHE A 60 -25.84 -46.53 -0.08
CA PHE A 60 -25.13 -46.17 1.16
C PHE A 60 -23.61 -46.14 0.96
N LEU A 61 -23.02 -47.13 0.27
CA LEU A 61 -21.60 -47.12 -0.09
C LEU A 61 -21.21 -45.92 -0.96
N SER A 62 -22.03 -45.63 -1.97
CA SER A 62 -21.84 -44.45 -2.83
C SER A 62 -21.94 -43.14 -2.06
N PHE A 63 -22.73 -43.10 -0.98
CA PHE A 63 -22.78 -41.98 -0.07
C PHE A 63 -21.50 -41.88 0.78
N LEU A 64 -21.03 -42.95 1.41
CA LEU A 64 -19.80 -42.95 2.20
C LEU A 64 -18.59 -42.51 1.36
N THR A 65 -18.46 -43.04 0.14
CA THR A 65 -17.39 -42.67 -0.80
C THR A 65 -17.42 -41.17 -1.14
N ARG A 66 -18.63 -40.59 -1.27
CA ARG A 66 -18.78 -39.16 -1.53
C ARG A 66 -18.45 -38.32 -0.30
N VAL A 67 -18.80 -38.77 0.90
CA VAL A 67 -18.43 -38.08 2.14
C VAL A 67 -16.91 -38.05 2.29
N GLU A 68 -16.22 -39.16 2.01
CA GLU A 68 -14.76 -39.22 2.03
C GLU A 68 -14.12 -38.26 1.01
N LYS A 69 -14.69 -38.18 -0.21
CA LYS A 69 -14.14 -37.34 -1.28
C LYS A 69 -14.49 -35.85 -1.17
N TYR A 70 -15.68 -35.51 -0.68
CA TYR A 70 -16.23 -34.15 -0.75
C TYR A 70 -16.62 -33.56 0.62
N GLY A 71 -16.59 -34.33 1.70
CA GLY A 71 -16.96 -33.87 3.04
C GLY A 71 -18.46 -33.58 3.20
N LEU A 72 -18.78 -32.53 3.94
CA LEU A 72 -20.16 -32.11 4.28
C LEU A 72 -21.10 -31.91 3.06
N PRO A 73 -20.66 -31.38 1.91
CA PRO A 73 -21.48 -31.31 0.69
C PRO A 73 -22.09 -32.63 0.22
N ALA A 74 -21.59 -33.79 0.65
CA ALA A 74 -22.14 -35.10 0.29
C ALA A 74 -23.51 -35.39 0.94
N PHE A 75 -23.87 -34.65 2.00
CA PHE A 75 -25.15 -34.81 2.69
C PHE A 75 -26.30 -34.13 1.95
N GLU A 76 -26.00 -33.14 1.11
CA GLU A 76 -26.98 -32.35 0.37
C GLU A 76 -27.49 -33.08 -0.89
N ASP A 77 -28.70 -32.72 -1.33
CA ASP A 77 -29.23 -33.16 -2.61
C ASP A 77 -28.89 -32.13 -3.70
N ARG A 78 -27.82 -32.41 -4.47
CA ARG A 78 -27.34 -31.55 -5.57
C ARG A 78 -28.35 -31.34 -6.70
N ARG A 79 -29.44 -32.11 -6.75
CA ARG A 79 -30.52 -31.96 -7.74
C ARG A 79 -31.57 -30.93 -7.34
N LYS A 80 -31.58 -30.50 -6.07
CA LYS A 80 -32.42 -29.41 -5.60
C LYS A 80 -31.54 -28.18 -5.44
N THR A 81 -31.92 -27.08 -6.09
CA THR A 81 -31.40 -25.76 -5.72
C THR A 81 -31.66 -25.57 -4.23
N PRO A 82 -30.64 -25.18 -3.43
CA PRO A 82 -30.79 -25.11 -1.99
C PRO A 82 -31.81 -24.01 -1.64
N VAL A 83 -32.98 -24.42 -1.14
CA VAL A 83 -33.98 -23.51 -0.54
C VAL A 83 -33.54 -23.13 0.88
N ILE A 84 -32.66 -23.93 1.49
CA ILE A 84 -31.92 -23.50 2.65
C ILE A 84 -30.84 -22.58 2.12
N GLN A 85 -31.10 -21.27 2.22
CA GLN A 85 -30.04 -20.31 2.38
C GLN A 85 -29.17 -20.85 3.52
N HIS A 86 -28.08 -21.53 3.17
CA HIS A 86 -26.90 -21.36 4.00
C HIS A 86 -26.83 -19.84 4.21
N PRO A 87 -26.69 -19.31 5.44
CA PRO A 87 -25.88 -18.12 5.51
C PRO A 87 -24.62 -18.58 4.79
N LYS A 88 -24.45 -18.14 3.54
CA LYS A 88 -23.13 -18.03 2.98
C LYS A 88 -22.42 -17.24 4.05
N THR A 89 -21.69 -17.92 4.91
CA THR A 89 -20.52 -17.35 5.53
C THR A 89 -19.40 -17.43 4.49
N GLU A 90 -19.69 -17.13 3.22
CA GLU A 90 -19.02 -15.96 2.69
C GLU A 90 -19.45 -14.84 3.65
N MET A 91 -18.71 -14.60 4.74
CA MET A 91 -18.62 -13.20 5.11
C MET A 91 -18.12 -12.58 3.80
N PRO A 92 -18.91 -11.74 3.09
CA PRO A 92 -18.19 -10.75 2.33
C PRO A 92 -17.32 -10.12 3.41
N VAL A 93 -16.01 -10.27 3.31
CA VAL A 93 -15.13 -9.40 4.07
C VAL A 93 -15.52 -8.03 3.52
N SER A 94 -16.51 -7.40 4.16
CA SER A 94 -16.98 -6.07 3.86
C SER A 94 -15.84 -5.20 4.34
N MET A 95 -14.88 -5.04 3.44
CA MET A 95 -13.77 -4.16 3.66
C MET A 95 -14.27 -2.77 3.37
N SER A 96 -14.18 -1.88 4.35
CA SER A 96 -14.39 -0.46 4.13
C SER A 96 -13.14 0.29 4.53
N LEU A 97 -12.87 1.34 3.76
CA LEU A 97 -11.70 2.17 3.95
C LEU A 97 -12.19 3.54 4.41
N SER A 98 -11.67 4.01 5.53
CA SER A 98 -12.01 5.34 6.07
C SER A 98 -10.75 6.12 6.38
N VAL A 99 -10.77 7.40 6.06
CA VAL A 99 -9.73 8.36 6.43
C VAL A 99 -10.27 9.21 7.57
N GLY A 100 -9.64 9.12 8.74
CA GLY A 100 -9.89 10.03 9.86
C GLY A 100 -8.78 11.08 9.95
N ASP A 101 -9.01 12.11 10.78
CA ASP A 101 -8.09 13.24 10.97
C ASP A 101 -6.64 12.82 11.30
N LYS A 102 -6.48 11.63 11.91
CA LYS A 102 -5.18 11.08 12.32
C LYS A 102 -4.97 9.60 12.01
N SER A 103 -5.64 9.03 11.00
CA SER A 103 -5.33 7.66 10.58
C SER A 103 -6.00 7.28 9.27
N VAL A 104 -5.34 6.39 8.52
CA VAL A 104 -6.03 5.55 7.53
C VAL A 104 -6.42 4.25 8.23
N SER A 105 -7.72 3.96 8.23
CA SER A 105 -8.29 2.78 8.88
C SER A 105 -8.87 1.85 7.83
N ILE A 106 -8.35 0.62 7.77
CA ILE A 106 -8.92 -0.46 6.97
C ILE A 106 -9.79 -1.29 7.91
N HIS A 107 -11.09 -1.29 7.70
CA HIS A 107 -12.04 -2.09 8.47
C HIS A 107 -12.27 -3.43 7.77
N LEU A 108 -12.15 -4.52 8.52
CA LEU A 108 -12.31 -5.89 8.06
C LEU A 108 -13.51 -6.53 8.77
N ALA A 109 -14.18 -7.45 8.10
CA ALA A 109 -15.29 -8.24 8.65
C ALA A 109 -16.35 -7.35 9.33
N SER A 110 -16.93 -6.40 8.58
CA SER A 110 -17.98 -5.49 9.09
C SER A 110 -17.55 -4.59 10.26
N GLY A 111 -16.26 -4.23 10.35
CA GLY A 111 -15.75 -3.30 11.37
C GLY A 111 -15.29 -3.95 12.68
N HIS A 112 -15.24 -5.29 12.74
CA HIS A 112 -14.73 -5.99 13.93
C HIS A 112 -13.21 -5.92 14.08
N TYR A 113 -12.48 -5.72 12.98
CA TYR A 113 -11.04 -5.58 12.99
C TYR A 113 -10.65 -4.35 12.19
N SER A 114 -9.71 -3.55 12.73
CA SER A 114 -9.18 -2.39 12.02
C SER A 114 -7.65 -2.41 11.97
N VAL A 115 -7.10 -2.10 10.80
CA VAL A 115 -5.68 -1.77 10.65
C VAL A 115 -5.59 -0.25 10.59
N ASN A 116 -4.98 0.35 11.62
CA ASN A 116 -4.80 1.80 11.72
C ASN A 116 -3.34 2.15 11.46
N THR A 117 -3.09 2.97 10.44
CA THR A 117 -1.76 3.53 10.21
C THR A 117 -1.74 5.01 10.62
N PRO A 118 -0.76 5.45 11.43
CA PRO A 118 -0.60 6.86 11.78
C PRO A 118 -0.38 7.73 10.52
N PRO A 119 -0.85 8.99 10.49
CA PRO A 119 -0.78 9.85 9.30
C PRO A 119 0.65 10.31 9.02
N ASP A 120 1.40 10.54 10.09
CA ASP A 120 2.77 11.06 10.03
C ASP A 120 3.71 10.06 9.34
N ASN A 121 3.32 8.78 9.28
CA ASN A 121 4.04 7.75 8.57
C ASN A 121 3.42 7.45 7.20
N SER A 122 3.55 8.42 6.28
CA SER A 122 3.12 8.30 4.89
C SER A 122 3.68 7.04 4.19
N LEU A 123 4.88 6.60 4.57
CA LEU A 123 5.49 5.39 4.02
C LEU A 123 4.73 4.14 4.45
N GLN A 124 4.46 3.99 5.75
CA GLN A 124 3.70 2.86 6.28
C GLN A 124 2.29 2.80 5.68
N ALA A 125 1.60 3.93 5.58
CA ALA A 125 0.28 3.99 4.96
C ALA A 125 0.31 3.50 3.50
N LYS A 126 1.30 3.95 2.71
CA LYS A 126 1.47 3.49 1.31
C LYS A 126 1.76 2.00 1.23
N VAL A 127 2.67 1.48 2.07
CA VAL A 127 3.01 0.05 2.08
C VAL A 127 1.78 -0.79 2.37
N VAL A 128 1.02 -0.46 3.42
CA VAL A 128 -0.19 -1.19 3.78
C VAL A 128 -1.22 -1.10 2.65
N LEU A 129 -1.61 0.10 2.21
CA LEU A 129 -2.63 0.26 1.18
C LEU A 129 -2.29 -0.44 -0.14
N LEU A 130 -1.05 -0.34 -0.61
CA LEU A 130 -0.61 -0.98 -1.85
C LEU A 130 -0.50 -2.51 -1.71
N THR A 131 -0.18 -3.02 -0.50
CA THR A 131 -0.24 -4.47 -0.24
C THR A 131 -1.69 -4.98 -0.38
N PHE A 132 -2.66 -4.22 0.12
CA PHE A 132 -4.08 -4.56 0.00
C PHE A 132 -4.57 -4.48 -1.46
N LEU A 133 -4.06 -3.51 -2.24
CA LEU A 133 -4.29 -3.44 -3.69
C LEU A 133 -3.80 -4.71 -4.40
N ASN A 134 -2.60 -5.20 -4.06
CA ASN A 134 -2.04 -6.42 -4.66
C ASN A 134 -2.87 -7.67 -4.33
N SER A 135 -3.49 -7.72 -3.15
CA SER A 135 -4.41 -8.81 -2.78
C SER A 135 -5.81 -8.67 -3.39
N GLY A 136 -6.08 -7.62 -4.17
CA GLY A 136 -7.41 -7.36 -4.74
C GLY A 136 -8.46 -6.94 -3.71
N LEU A 137 -8.04 -6.58 -2.49
CA LEU A 137 -8.93 -6.23 -1.39
C LEU A 137 -9.42 -4.78 -1.48
N VAL A 138 -8.68 -3.91 -2.18
CA VAL A 138 -9.00 -2.49 -2.38
C VAL A 138 -8.75 -2.11 -3.83
N SER A 139 -9.56 -1.23 -4.40
CA SER A 139 -9.40 -0.75 -5.76
C SER A 139 -8.32 0.34 -5.89
N THR A 140 -7.76 0.49 -7.09
CA THR A 140 -6.82 1.59 -7.40
C THR A 140 -7.46 2.96 -7.17
N LYS A 141 -8.76 3.09 -7.45
CA LYS A 141 -9.53 4.34 -7.32
C LYS A 141 -9.66 4.77 -5.86
N GLU A 142 -10.03 3.85 -4.98
CA GLU A 142 -10.14 4.14 -3.55
C GLU A 142 -8.80 4.59 -2.95
N ILE A 143 -7.70 3.94 -3.33
CA ILE A 143 -6.36 4.31 -2.86
C ILE A 143 -5.93 5.67 -3.42
N SER A 144 -6.22 5.95 -4.70
CA SER A 144 -5.87 7.24 -5.30
C SER A 144 -6.59 8.40 -4.62
N ASP A 145 -7.88 8.22 -4.29
CA ASP A 145 -8.69 9.23 -3.61
C ASP A 145 -8.14 9.51 -2.20
N ILE A 146 -7.73 8.45 -1.48
CA ILE A 146 -7.21 8.55 -0.11
C ILE A 146 -5.81 9.14 -0.04
N LEU A 147 -4.93 8.73 -0.96
CA LEU A 147 -3.56 9.23 -1.00
C LEU A 147 -3.45 10.61 -1.68
N GLY A 148 -4.52 11.11 -2.30
CA GLY A 148 -4.52 12.38 -3.03
C GLY A 148 -3.58 12.37 -4.24
N ILE A 149 -3.41 11.22 -4.89
CA ILE A 149 -2.54 11.04 -6.06
C ILE A 149 -3.33 10.44 -7.22
N SER A 150 -2.82 10.52 -8.45
CA SER A 150 -3.52 9.93 -9.59
C SER A 150 -3.53 8.39 -9.55
N GLU A 151 -4.55 7.77 -10.15
CA GLU A 151 -4.57 6.31 -10.34
C GLU A 151 -3.32 5.80 -11.08
N ARG A 152 -2.83 6.56 -12.07
CA ARG A 152 -1.59 6.23 -12.79
C ARG A 152 -0.39 6.17 -11.85
N HIS A 153 -0.26 7.17 -10.98
CA HIS A 153 0.82 7.19 -9.99
C HIS A 153 0.66 6.08 -8.94
N THR A 154 -0.58 5.77 -8.56
CA THR A 154 -0.90 4.64 -7.67
C THR A 154 -0.44 3.31 -8.27
N ARG A 155 -0.73 3.06 -9.57
CA ARG A 155 -0.26 1.87 -10.29
C ARG A 155 1.27 1.81 -10.38
N GLU A 156 1.92 2.95 -10.64
CA GLU A 156 3.39 3.05 -10.66
C GLU A 156 4.01 2.70 -9.29
N LEU A 157 3.45 3.25 -8.21
CA LEU A 157 3.90 2.93 -6.85
C LEU A 157 3.66 1.46 -6.52
N ASN A 158 2.53 0.89 -6.94
CA ASN A 158 2.24 -0.53 -6.74
C ASN A 158 3.26 -1.44 -7.44
N TYR A 159 3.58 -1.12 -8.70
CA TYR A 159 4.63 -1.82 -9.46
C TYR A 159 5.99 -1.70 -8.76
N ARG A 160 6.34 -0.51 -8.29
CA ARG A 160 7.60 -0.27 -7.56
C ARG A 160 7.68 -1.05 -6.25
N LEU A 161 6.58 -1.15 -5.51
CA LEU A 161 6.52 -1.96 -4.29
C LEU A 161 6.76 -3.43 -4.60
N HIS A 162 6.16 -3.95 -5.68
CA HIS A 162 6.33 -5.34 -6.08
C HIS A 162 7.74 -5.66 -6.60
N ASP A 163 8.36 -4.75 -7.36
CA ASP A 163 9.66 -4.98 -8.00
C ASP A 163 10.85 -4.64 -7.09
N LYS A 164 10.71 -3.62 -6.23
CA LYS A 164 11.82 -2.98 -5.50
C LYS A 164 11.56 -2.82 -4.01
N ASP A 165 10.51 -3.45 -3.49
CA ASP A 165 10.10 -3.47 -2.09
C ASP A 165 9.76 -2.07 -1.51
N ALA A 166 9.41 -2.00 -0.23
CA ALA A 166 8.94 -0.81 0.48
C ALA A 166 9.89 0.40 0.35
N TYR A 167 11.20 0.17 0.26
CA TYR A 167 12.20 1.23 0.06
C TYR A 167 11.98 2.03 -1.22
N ALA A 168 11.36 1.43 -2.24
CA ALA A 168 11.04 2.11 -3.47
C ALA A 168 9.94 3.17 -3.31
N LEU A 169 9.17 3.15 -2.22
CA LEU A 169 8.11 4.12 -1.92
C LEU A 169 8.61 5.36 -1.18
N ILE A 170 9.87 5.35 -0.71
CA ILE A 170 10.49 6.49 -0.05
C ILE A 170 10.57 7.66 -1.02
N ASP A 171 10.09 8.82 -0.57
CA ASP A 171 10.16 10.04 -1.36
C ASP A 171 11.62 10.53 -1.46
N LYS A 172 12.21 10.33 -2.64
CA LYS A 172 13.56 10.78 -2.99
C LYS A 172 13.62 12.26 -3.37
N ARG A 173 12.49 12.99 -3.34
CA ARG A 173 12.40 14.41 -3.69
C ARG A 173 12.89 15.36 -2.59
N ARG A 174 13.51 14.87 -1.51
CA ARG A 174 14.47 15.72 -0.78
C ARG A 174 15.63 15.98 -1.75
N GLY A 175 15.45 17.02 -2.57
CA GLY A 175 16.46 17.51 -3.49
C GLY A 175 17.76 17.76 -2.73
N GLN A 176 18.84 17.86 -3.49
CA GLN A 176 20.20 18.05 -3.00
C GLN A 176 20.25 19.03 -1.81
N LEU A 177 20.53 18.52 -0.60
CA LEU A 177 20.59 19.30 0.64
C LEU A 177 21.85 20.17 0.73
N LYS A 178 22.90 19.83 -0.04
CA LYS A 178 24.19 20.52 -0.06
C LYS A 178 24.71 20.62 -1.49
N ASP A 179 25.19 21.80 -1.88
CA ASP A 179 25.78 22.05 -3.19
C ASP A 179 27.13 21.30 -3.31
N TYR A 180 27.17 20.19 -4.05
CA TYR A 180 28.37 19.34 -4.21
C TYR A 180 29.37 19.93 -5.21
N ARG A 181 28.87 20.61 -6.26
CA ARG A 181 29.71 21.25 -7.29
C ARG A 181 29.92 22.74 -7.06
N PHE A 182 28.97 23.41 -6.40
CA PHE A 182 29.11 24.80 -5.99
C PHE A 182 29.55 24.87 -4.53
N THR A 183 30.78 24.40 -4.31
CA THR A 183 31.47 24.55 -3.01
C THR A 183 31.65 26.04 -2.68
N PRO A 184 31.94 26.40 -1.43
CA PRO A 184 32.23 27.79 -1.05
C PRO A 184 33.28 28.45 -1.94
N GLU A 185 34.31 27.71 -2.35
CA GLU A 185 35.40 28.17 -3.21
C GLU A 185 34.88 28.53 -4.60
N ILE A 186 34.09 27.65 -5.22
CA ILE A 186 33.49 27.90 -6.53
C ILE A 186 32.49 29.07 -6.47
N LYS A 187 31.74 29.21 -5.38
CA LYS A 187 30.85 30.36 -5.16
C LYS A 187 31.65 31.65 -5.03
N SER A 188 32.79 31.63 -4.35
CA SER A 188 33.66 32.80 -4.23
C SER A 188 34.21 33.22 -5.58
N GLU A 189 34.64 32.26 -6.42
CA GLU A 189 35.13 32.52 -7.76
C GLU A 189 34.03 33.12 -8.64
N LEU A 190 32.81 32.57 -8.56
CA LEU A 190 31.65 33.11 -9.27
C LEU A 190 31.39 34.58 -8.90
N VAL A 191 31.49 34.94 -7.62
CA VAL A 191 31.34 36.33 -7.16
C VAL A 191 32.49 37.20 -7.71
N GLN A 192 33.72 36.71 -7.68
CA GLN A 192 34.89 37.44 -8.20
C GLN A 192 34.76 37.73 -9.70
N GLN A 193 34.48 36.71 -10.52
CA GLN A 193 34.31 36.87 -11.96
C GLN A 193 33.16 37.80 -12.30
N PHE A 194 32.04 37.71 -11.57
CA PHE A 194 30.93 38.63 -11.72
C PHE A 194 31.31 40.08 -11.40
N ALA A 195 32.01 40.31 -10.30
CA ALA A 195 32.43 41.64 -9.87
C ALA A 195 33.43 42.27 -10.85
N VAL A 196 34.45 41.51 -11.27
CA VAL A 196 35.44 41.95 -12.26
C VAL A 196 34.76 42.34 -13.57
N ASN A 197 33.86 41.50 -14.08
CA ASN A 197 33.14 41.81 -15.32
C ASN A 197 32.27 43.05 -15.16
N THR A 198 31.56 43.18 -14.04
CA THR A 198 30.69 44.33 -13.75
C THR A 198 31.47 45.64 -13.71
N ILE A 199 32.61 45.65 -13.00
CA ILE A 199 33.47 46.83 -12.85
C ILE A 199 34.14 47.21 -14.17
N SER A 200 34.53 46.21 -14.96
CA SER A 200 35.24 46.41 -16.23
C SER A 200 34.31 46.66 -17.42
N GLY A 201 32.98 46.70 -17.20
CA GLY A 201 31.98 46.85 -18.27
C GLY A 201 31.84 45.62 -19.19
N GLN A 202 32.38 44.46 -18.80
CA GLN A 202 32.25 43.22 -19.56
C GLN A 202 30.89 42.53 -19.30
N LYS A 203 30.54 41.57 -20.16
CA LYS A 203 29.28 40.83 -20.07
C LYS A 203 29.25 39.96 -18.80
N THR A 204 28.16 40.02 -18.06
CA THR A 204 27.89 39.20 -16.86
C THR A 204 26.90 38.07 -17.15
N SER A 205 26.81 37.62 -18.41
CA SER A 205 25.91 36.53 -18.78
C SER A 205 26.41 35.21 -18.18
N SER A 206 25.47 34.32 -17.88
CA SER A 206 25.77 33.03 -17.25
C SER A 206 26.74 32.18 -18.06
N ARG A 207 26.70 32.29 -19.39
CA ARG A 207 27.62 31.61 -20.31
C ARG A 207 29.05 32.10 -20.17
N ILE A 208 29.26 33.42 -20.17
CA ILE A 208 30.59 34.02 -20.05
C ILE A 208 31.23 33.67 -18.70
N ILE A 209 30.44 33.72 -17.63
CA ILE A 209 30.91 33.36 -16.29
C ILE A 209 31.20 31.85 -16.20
N ALA A 210 30.41 30.99 -16.85
CA ALA A 210 30.70 29.56 -16.92
C ALA A 210 32.07 29.31 -17.60
N GLU A 211 32.31 29.94 -18.76
CA GLU A 211 33.58 29.83 -19.49
C GLU A 211 34.78 30.36 -18.66
N GLN A 212 34.59 31.43 -17.90
CA GLN A 212 35.63 32.00 -17.02
C GLN A 212 35.96 31.06 -15.84
N ILE A 213 34.94 30.50 -15.19
CA ILE A 213 35.13 29.56 -14.08
C ILE A 213 35.76 28.26 -14.59
N GLU A 214 35.35 27.76 -15.75
CA GLU A 214 35.95 26.57 -16.36
C GLU A 214 37.44 26.77 -16.61
N LYS A 215 37.84 27.93 -17.17
CA LYS A 215 39.26 28.25 -17.41
C LYS A 215 40.08 28.37 -16.13
N ARG A 216 39.51 28.90 -15.04
CA ARG A 216 40.25 29.20 -13.80
C ARG A 216 40.24 28.06 -12.78
N CYS A 217 39.16 27.29 -12.74
CA CYS A 217 38.95 26.23 -11.76
C CYS A 217 38.98 24.82 -12.37
N ASN A 218 39.17 24.69 -13.69
CA ASN A 218 39.11 23.43 -14.43
C ASN A 218 37.82 22.63 -14.14
N LEU A 219 36.71 23.34 -13.96
CA LEU A 219 35.41 22.78 -13.60
C LEU A 219 34.32 23.25 -14.56
N HIS A 220 33.81 22.32 -15.34
CA HIS A 220 32.70 22.60 -16.25
C HIS A 220 31.36 22.68 -15.49
N LEU A 221 30.71 23.84 -15.56
CA LEU A 221 29.43 24.15 -14.93
C LEU A 221 28.42 24.61 -15.98
N SER A 222 27.18 24.15 -15.89
CA SER A 222 26.15 24.55 -16.86
C SER A 222 25.73 26.01 -16.68
N ASP A 223 25.43 26.70 -17.77
CA ASP A 223 24.87 28.06 -17.78
C ASP A 223 23.66 28.20 -16.85
N ARG A 224 22.80 27.17 -16.81
CA ARG A 224 21.60 27.15 -15.97
C ARG A 224 21.96 27.14 -14.49
N SER A 225 22.95 26.35 -14.10
CA SER A 225 23.44 26.29 -12.72
C SER A 225 24.09 27.60 -12.30
N ILE A 226 24.94 28.18 -13.16
CA ILE A 226 25.55 29.49 -12.90
C ILE A 226 24.47 30.55 -12.70
N ARG A 227 23.48 30.63 -13.61
CA ARG A 227 22.36 31.56 -13.50
C ARG A 227 21.58 31.39 -12.19
N PHE A 228 21.28 30.15 -11.83
CA PHE A 228 20.58 29.83 -10.58
C PHE A 228 21.36 30.34 -9.36
N HIS A 229 22.67 30.10 -9.29
CA HIS A 229 23.49 30.56 -8.17
C HIS A 229 23.68 32.08 -8.16
N MET A 230 23.86 32.72 -9.32
CA MET A 230 23.91 34.18 -9.42
C MET A 230 22.61 34.83 -8.91
N GLN A 231 21.46 34.25 -9.26
CA GLN A 231 20.15 34.72 -8.77
C GLN A 231 20.00 34.48 -7.26
N LYS A 232 20.37 33.29 -6.78
CA LYS A 232 20.32 32.93 -5.35
C LYS A 232 21.23 33.81 -4.48
N LEU A 233 22.38 34.21 -5.01
CA LEU A 233 23.32 35.14 -4.36
C LEU A 233 22.94 36.62 -4.55
N GLY A 234 21.92 36.93 -5.34
CA GLY A 234 21.45 38.30 -5.54
C GLY A 234 22.38 39.18 -6.40
N LEU A 235 23.29 38.60 -7.18
CA LEU A 235 24.33 39.35 -7.91
C LEU A 235 23.77 40.34 -8.94
N TYR A 236 22.63 40.04 -9.55
CA TYR A 236 21.96 40.98 -10.47
C TYR A 236 21.52 42.28 -9.80
N ARG A 237 21.34 42.30 -8.48
CA ARG A 237 20.93 43.51 -7.73
C ARG A 237 22.08 44.51 -7.55
N ILE A 238 23.33 44.05 -7.63
CA ILE A 238 24.52 44.86 -7.35
C ILE A 238 25.24 45.35 -8.61
N VAL A 239 24.70 45.09 -9.81
CA VAL A 239 25.33 45.46 -11.10
C VAL A 239 25.58 46.96 -11.21
N LYS A 240 24.63 47.79 -10.79
CA LYS A 240 24.74 49.26 -10.89
C LYS A 240 25.50 49.87 -9.70
N SER A 241 25.36 49.28 -8.52
CA SER A 241 25.96 49.83 -7.30
C SER A 241 27.46 49.52 -7.20
N LEU A 242 27.93 48.37 -7.69
CA LEU A 242 29.35 47.99 -7.63
C LEU A 242 30.28 49.00 -8.33
N PRO A 243 30.04 49.42 -9.59
CA PRO A 243 30.87 50.44 -10.24
C PRO A 243 30.78 51.80 -9.55
N GLN A 244 29.60 52.17 -9.05
CA GLN A 244 29.39 53.43 -8.31
C GLN A 244 30.21 53.45 -7.02
N LEU A 245 30.19 52.36 -6.24
CA LEU A 245 31.00 52.20 -5.03
C LEU A 245 32.50 52.31 -5.33
N LEU A 246 32.96 51.75 -6.44
CA LEU A 246 34.36 51.90 -6.84
C LEU A 246 34.69 53.35 -7.21
N SER A 247 33.77 54.04 -7.90
CA SER A 247 33.97 55.43 -8.30
C SER A 247 34.03 56.40 -7.13
N THR A 248 33.23 56.18 -6.08
CA THR A 248 33.28 56.97 -4.85
C THR A 248 34.57 56.70 -4.09
N LEU A 249 34.99 55.44 -3.97
CA LEU A 249 36.26 55.08 -3.35
C LEU A 249 37.46 55.73 -4.05
N LYS A 250 37.51 55.67 -5.39
CA LYS A 250 38.58 56.33 -6.17
C LYS A 250 38.65 57.83 -5.93
N LYS A 251 37.51 58.52 -5.88
CA LYS A 251 37.42 59.96 -5.61
C LYS A 251 37.88 60.31 -4.19
N THR A 252 37.51 59.51 -3.20
CA THR A 252 37.95 59.71 -1.81
C THR A 252 39.47 59.51 -1.66
N THR A 253 40.08 58.56 -2.37
CA THR A 253 41.54 58.40 -2.38
C THR A 253 42.27 59.55 -3.06
N LEU A 254 41.74 60.08 -4.17
CA LEU A 254 42.33 61.24 -4.87
C LEU A 254 42.32 62.50 -3.99
N ASN A 255 41.20 62.76 -3.32
CA ASN A 255 41.09 63.91 -2.40
C ASN A 255 42.01 63.77 -1.16
N ASN A 256 42.28 62.54 -0.70
CA ASN A 256 43.20 62.31 0.43
C ASN A 256 44.68 62.35 0.03
N SER A 257 45.02 62.17 -1.25
CA SER A 257 46.39 62.36 -1.76
C SER A 257 46.73 63.83 -2.02
N GLU A 258 45.75 64.68 -2.36
CA GLU A 258 45.94 66.13 -2.57
C GLU A 258 46.05 66.94 -1.26
N GLN A 259 45.71 66.34 -0.11
CA GLN A 259 45.88 66.96 1.22
C GLN A 259 47.18 66.57 1.93
N LYS A 260 48.10 65.88 1.24
CA LYS A 260 49.37 65.39 1.80
C LYS A 260 50.63 65.97 1.14
N GLU A 261 50.49 67.00 0.31
CA GLU A 261 51.61 67.83 -0.17
C GLU A 261 51.65 69.18 0.55
#